data_AF-A0A2I0VVT7-F1
#
_entry.id   AF-A0A2I0VVT7-F1
#
_cell.length_a   1.000
_cell.length_b   1.000
_cell.length_c   1.000
_cell.angle_alpha   90.00
_cell.angle_beta   90.00
_cell.angle_gamma   90.00
#
_symmetry.space_group_name_H-M   'P 1'
#
loop_
_entity.id
_entity.type
_entity.pdbx_description
1 polymer ?
#
loop_
_entity_poly.entity_id
_entity_poly.type
_entity_poly.pdbx_seq_one_letter_code
_entity_poly.pdbx_strand_id
1 'polypeptide(L)'
;MSDGWSDIKHRSLINIFINNPYGTVFLRSIEASDQVKDAEFIFELLDSIVDEVKEYLVVQIVTDNASSYKAAGNKLMEKRKHLYWTPCATH
;
A
#
# COMPACT_ATOMS: atom_id res chain seq x y z
N MET A 1 -5.40 -1.64 2.45
CA MET A 1 -4.62 -2.84 2.07
C MET A 1 -4.11 -2.63 0.66
N SER A 2 -2.86 -2.98 0.39
CA SER A 2 -2.23 -2.92 -0.93
C SER A 2 -1.72 -4.31 -1.31
N ASP A 3 -1.99 -4.74 -2.54
CA ASP A 3 -1.53 -6.03 -3.07
C ASP A 3 -0.86 -5.84 -4.42
N GLY A 4 0.36 -6.33 -4.55
CA GLY A 4 1.18 -6.20 -5.76
C GLY A 4 1.24 -7.51 -6.51
N TRP A 5 0.85 -7.52 -7.78
CA TRP A 5 0.91 -8.73 -8.62
C TRP A 5 1.41 -8.39 -10.02
N SER A 6 1.84 -9.42 -10.75
CA SER A 6 2.24 -9.29 -12.16
C SER A 6 1.42 -10.23 -13.03
N ASP A 7 0.94 -9.74 -14.16
CA ASP A 7 0.18 -10.55 -15.09
C ASP A 7 1.07 -11.40 -16.01
N ILE A 8 0.45 -12.25 -16.83
CA ILE A 8 1.15 -13.14 -17.77
C ILE A 8 1.93 -12.40 -18.87
N LYS A 9 1.71 -11.08 -19.02
CA LYS A 9 2.42 -10.20 -19.96
C LYS A 9 3.48 -9.37 -19.24
N HIS A 10 3.84 -9.72 -18.00
CA HIS A 10 4.76 -8.98 -17.15
C HIS A 10 4.32 -7.55 -16.83
N ARG A 11 3.02 -7.26 -16.95
CA ARG A 11 2.49 -5.99 -16.45
C ARG A 11 2.37 -6.07 -14.96
N SER A 12 2.95 -5.09 -14.28
CA SER A 12 2.95 -5.00 -12.83
C SER A 12 1.83 -4.08 -12.37
N LEU A 13 1.00 -4.57 -11.47
CA LEU A 13 -0.17 -3.87 -10.95
C LEU A 13 -0.14 -3.84 -9.42
N ILE A 14 -0.60 -2.74 -8.85
CA ILE A 14 -0.79 -2.56 -7.41
C ILE A 14 -2.26 -2.26 -7.16
N ASN A 15 -2.94 -3.17 -6.49
CA ASN A 15 -4.35 -3.05 -6.15
C ASN A 15 -4.51 -2.41 -4.76
N ILE A 16 -5.39 -1.42 -4.65
CA ILE A 16 -5.69 -0.73 -3.40
C ILE A 16 -7.11 -1.07 -2.95
N PHE A 17 -7.21 -1.56 -1.72
CA PHE A 17 -8.47 -1.92 -1.07
C PHE A 17 -8.63 -1.14 0.24
N ILE A 18 -9.85 -0.68 0.50
CA ILE A 18 -10.25 -0.07 1.76
C ILE A 18 -11.08 -1.09 2.54
N ASN A 19 -10.69 -1.36 3.78
CA ASN A 19 -11.45 -2.24 4.68
C ASN A 19 -12.11 -1.40 5.76
N ASN A 20 -13.40 -1.63 5.98
CA ASN A 20 -14.18 -1.02 7.04
C ASN A 20 -15.15 -2.06 7.67
N PRO A 21 -15.87 -1.73 8.74
CA PRO A 21 -16.79 -2.67 9.40
C PRO A 21 -17.91 -3.24 8.51
N TYR A 22 -18.22 -2.58 7.40
CA TYR A 22 -19.24 -3.01 6.43
C TYR A 22 -18.66 -3.85 5.28
N GLY A 23 -17.34 -4.00 5.21
CA GLY A 23 -16.65 -4.86 4.25
C GLY A 23 -15.49 -4.18 3.53
N THR A 24 -15.08 -4.81 2.43
CA THR A 24 -13.96 -4.38 1.59
C THR A 24 -14.47 -3.66 0.34
N VAL A 25 -13.89 -2.51 0.06
CA VAL A 25 -14.12 -1.74 -1.17
C VAL A 25 -12.84 -1.72 -2.00
N PHE A 26 -12.94 -2.10 -3.26
CA PHE A 26 -11.86 -1.88 -4.23
C PHE A 26 -11.83 -0.39 -4.59
N LEU A 27 -10.72 0.28 -4.29
CA LEU A 27 -10.57 1.70 -4.60
C LEU A 27 -10.11 1.89 -6.05
N ARG A 28 -8.96 1.31 -6.38
CA ARG A 28 -8.38 1.32 -7.74
C ARG A 28 -7.24 0.33 -7.88
N SER A 29 -6.81 0.12 -9.13
CA SER A 29 -5.55 -0.54 -9.47
C SER A 29 -4.61 0.47 -10.13
N ILE A 30 -3.32 0.34 -9.85
CA ILE A 30 -2.27 1.22 -10.32
C ILE A 30 -1.32 0.39 -11.17
N GLU A 31 -1.15 0.83 -12.42
CA GLU A 31 -0.16 0.28 -13.34
C GLU A 31 1.23 0.78 -12.93
N ALA A 32 2.16 -0.16 -12.73
CA ALA A 32 3.49 0.10 -12.21
C ALA A 32 4.53 -0.80 -12.92
N SER A 33 4.39 -1.07 -14.22
CA SER A 33 5.38 -1.85 -14.97
C SER A 33 6.67 -1.06 -15.19
N ASP A 34 6.54 0.23 -15.47
CA ASP A 34 7.69 1.11 -15.76
C ASP A 34 8.31 1.71 -14.48
N GLN A 35 7.85 1.28 -13.31
CA GLN A 35 8.29 1.82 -12.01
C GLN A 35 9.28 0.88 -11.34
N VAL A 36 10.38 1.46 -10.85
CA VAL A 36 11.23 0.76 -9.89
C VAL A 36 10.47 0.72 -8.57
N LYS A 37 10.01 -0.46 -8.14
CA LYS A 37 9.28 -0.67 -6.88
C LYS A 37 10.19 -0.62 -5.65
N ASP A 38 10.97 0.45 -5.55
CA ASP A 38 11.78 0.72 -4.37
C ASP A 38 10.91 1.22 -3.21
N ALA A 39 11.54 1.41 -2.06
CA ALA A 39 10.85 1.84 -0.86
C ALA A 39 10.31 3.27 -0.96
N GLU A 40 10.91 4.13 -1.79
CA GLU A 40 10.49 5.53 -1.92
C GLU A 40 9.21 5.63 -2.73
N PHE A 41 9.18 4.98 -3.90
CA PHE A 41 7.99 4.89 -4.74
C PHE A 41 6.79 4.32 -3.97
N ILE A 42 7.00 3.22 -3.23
CA ILE A 42 5.93 2.60 -2.43
C ILE A 42 5.48 3.53 -1.31
N PHE A 43 6.41 4.23 -0.65
CA PHE A 43 6.08 5.18 0.41
C PHE A 43 5.23 6.34 -0.13
N GLU A 44 5.67 7.01 -1.20
CA GLU A 44 4.93 8.12 -1.83
C GLU A 44 3.54 7.67 -2.29
N LEU A 45 3.45 6.47 -2.86
CA LEU A 45 2.18 5.88 -3.25
C LEU A 45 1.26 5.72 -2.03
N LEU A 46 1.69 5.01 -0.99
CA LEU A 46 0.87 4.77 0.19
C LEU A 46 0.47 6.08 0.89
N ASP A 47 1.40 7.03 0.97
CA ASP A 47 1.18 8.33 1.57
C ASP A 47 0.10 9.14 0.82
N SER A 48 0.13 9.11 -0.52
CA SER A 48 -0.91 9.74 -1.35
C SER A 48 -2.29 9.12 -1.14
N ILE A 49 -2.36 7.80 -0.94
CA ILE A 49 -3.62 7.09 -0.65
C ILE A 49 -4.18 7.54 0.70
N VAL A 50 -3.33 7.74 1.72
CA VAL A 50 -3.78 8.24 3.02
C VAL A 50 -4.36 9.65 2.90
N ASP A 51 -3.75 10.54 2.10
CA ASP A 51 -4.29 11.89 1.90
C ASP A 51 -5.61 11.91 1.14
N GLU A 52 -5.80 11.00 0.19
CA GLU A 52 -7.05 10.82 -0.54
C GLU A 52 -8.17 10.32 0.38
N VAL A 53 -7.92 9.24 1.13
CA VAL A 53 -8.89 8.63 2.07
C VAL A 53 -9.09 9.49 3.32
N LYS A 54 -8.18 10.42 3.59
CA LYS A 54 -8.03 11.22 4.81
C LYS A 54 -7.49 10.43 6.00
N GLU A 55 -6.40 10.93 6.57
CA GLU A 55 -5.67 10.27 7.66
C GLU A 55 -6.54 9.89 8.86
N TYR A 56 -7.50 10.74 9.25
CA TYR A 56 -8.40 10.45 10.38
C TYR A 56 -9.34 9.25 10.14
N LEU A 57 -9.45 8.77 8.90
CA LEU A 57 -10.21 7.57 8.54
C LEU A 57 -9.32 6.33 8.38
N VAL A 58 -7.99 6.47 8.45
CA VAL A 58 -7.03 5.39 8.21
C VAL A 58 -6.33 5.00 9.50
N VAL A 59 -6.67 3.84 10.04
CA VAL A 59 -6.02 3.29 11.24
C VAL A 59 -4.80 2.42 10.88
N GLN A 60 -4.89 1.67 9.78
CA GLN A 60 -3.90 0.66 9.44
C GLN A 60 -3.72 0.50 7.93
N ILE A 61 -2.47 0.28 7.52
CA ILE A 61 -2.10 -0.14 6.18
C ILE A 61 -1.45 -1.52 6.25
N VAL A 62 -1.92 -2.41 5.39
CA VAL A 62 -1.41 -3.78 5.23
C VAL A 62 -0.89 -3.91 3.80
N THR A 63 0.36 -4.34 3.64
CA THR A 63 1.01 -4.54 2.32
C THR A 63 1.78 -5.85 2.29
N ASP A 64 2.40 -6.17 1.16
CA ASP A 64 3.38 -7.26 1.02
C ASP A 64 4.54 -7.15 2.05
N ASN A 65 5.22 -8.27 2.28
CA ASN A 65 6.28 -8.48 3.27
C ASN A 65 7.72 -8.33 2.70
N ALA A 66 7.86 -8.03 1.41
CA ALA A 66 9.13 -7.76 0.75
C ALA A 66 9.87 -6.56 1.37
N SER A 67 11.20 -6.52 1.17
CA SER A 67 12.08 -5.56 1.82
C SER A 67 11.74 -4.09 1.49
N SER A 68 11.36 -3.79 0.25
CA SER A 68 10.95 -2.44 -0.14
C SER A 68 9.67 -1.99 0.55
N TYR A 69 8.67 -2.87 0.68
CA TYR A 69 7.44 -2.58 1.41
C TYR A 69 7.67 -2.40 2.91
N LYS A 70 8.55 -3.19 3.53
CA LYS A 70 8.97 -3.00 4.93
C LYS A 70 9.56 -1.61 5.17
N ALA A 71 10.51 -1.22 4.32
CA ALA A 71 11.16 0.09 4.42
C ALA A 71 10.15 1.24 4.21
N ALA A 72 9.27 1.11 3.21
CA ALA A 72 8.21 2.09 2.94
C ALA A 72 7.22 2.20 4.11
N GLY A 73 6.80 1.07 4.68
CA GLY A 73 5.89 1.01 5.82
C GLY A 73 6.47 1.67 7.07
N ASN A 74 7.76 1.46 7.34
CA ASN A 74 8.48 2.13 8.42
C ASN A 74 8.51 3.65 8.21
N LYS A 75 8.88 4.12 7.02
CA LYS A 75 8.84 5.55 6.66
C LYS A 75 7.44 6.15 6.84
N LEU A 76 6.40 5.40 6.50
CA LEU A 76 5.02 5.85 6.64
C LEU A 76 4.62 6.03 8.10
N MET A 77 4.97 5.09 8.99
CA MET A 77 4.75 5.23 10.43
C MET A 77 5.62 6.33 11.05
N GLU A 78 6.80 6.60 10.51
CA GLU A 78 7.64 7.72 10.93
C GLU A 78 6.96 9.07 10.61
N LYS A 79 6.35 9.21 9.43
CA LYS A 79 5.64 10.42 9.02
C LYS A 79 4.28 10.57 9.72
N ARG A 80 3.48 9.50 9.77
CA ARG A 80 2.09 9.50 10.25
C ARG A 80 1.97 8.73 11.57
N LYS A 81 2.15 9.45 12.68
CA LYS A 81 2.28 8.86 14.03
C LYS A 81 1.02 8.14 14.55
N HIS A 82 -0.13 8.40 13.94
CA HIS A 82 -1.42 7.78 14.32
C HIS A 82 -1.81 6.60 13.42
N LEU A 83 -0.96 6.23 12.46
CA LEU A 83 -1.18 5.15 11.51
C LEU A 83 -0.22 3.99 11.80
N TYR A 84 -0.73 2.77 11.68
CA TYR A 84 0.08 1.56 11.80
C TYR A 84 0.28 0.87 10.46
N TRP A 85 1.51 0.46 10.17
CA TRP A 85 1.80 -0.44 9.06
C TRP A 85 2.09 -1.84 9.58
N THR A 86 1.59 -2.85 8.87
CA THR A 86 1.87 -4.26 9.17
C THR A 86 2.09 -5.06 7.89
N PRO A 87 3.05 -6.00 7.86
CA PRO A 87 3.22 -6.90 6.72
C PRO A 87 2.05 -7.89 6.64
N CYS A 88 1.69 -8.27 5.42
CA CYS A 88 0.69 -9.30 5.18
C CYS A 88 1.22 -10.68 5.62
N ALA A 89 0.41 -11.45 6.33
CA ALA A 89 0.79 -12.76 6.87
C ALA A 89 0.81 -13.89 5.82
N THR A 90 0.18 -13.68 4.66
CA THR A 90 0.10 -14.69 3.59
C THR A 90 1.34 -14.71 2.69
N HIS A 91 2.27 -13.76 2.87
CA HIS A 91 3.48 -13.59 2.06
C HIS A 91 4.76 -13.88 2.86
#